data_AF-A0A8J1XR39-F1
#
_entry.id   AF-A0A8J1XR39-F1
#
_cell.length_a   1.000
_cell.length_b   1.000
_cell.length_c   1.000
_cell.angle_alpha   90.00
_cell.angle_beta   90.00
_cell.angle_gamma   90.00
#
_symmetry.space_group_name_H-M   'P 1'
#
loop_
_entity.id
_entity.type
_entity.pdbx_description
1 polymer ?
#
loop_
_entity_poly.entity_id
_entity_poly.type
_entity_poly.pdbx_seq_one_letter_code
_entity_poly.pdbx_strand_id
1 'polypeptide(L)'
;FNKTTLPKIRFPWQSFVFFTLENPKRDYFTKRLNKTELDGFFNLTATYRSDSDVPLPYGKYIPISKTLMKHRNYYKENRQDKTSNSSTIIWMVSHCKTPNKREDFVKELKTHVNVDVFGQCGKLCENFTKCGTHPYMFYLALENADCKDYITEKLWKNAFRKNLIPIVRGPKINYRKHLPPNSFINADDFKTVKDLALYITKVSQDEVLYNSYFIWKVYYETSASSGFYDPDHVCKLCMLLHKKREDTLLYKSYNISSWFDEKEQCIHN
;
A
#
# COMPACT_ATOMS: atom_id res chain seq x y z
N PHE A 1 8.70 -7.57 23.29
CA PHE A 1 10.02 -6.91 23.17
C PHE A 1 10.08 -5.85 24.25
N ASN A 2 11.13 -5.81 25.07
CA ASN A 2 11.31 -4.92 26.23
C ASN A 2 12.69 -4.23 26.06
N LYS A 3 12.94 -3.04 26.60
CA LYS A 3 14.31 -2.48 26.64
C LYS A 3 15.31 -3.47 27.27
N THR A 4 14.84 -4.32 28.18
CA THR A 4 15.64 -5.41 28.76
C THR A 4 16.04 -6.50 27.76
N THR A 5 15.33 -6.63 26.62
CA THR A 5 15.69 -7.54 25.53
C THR A 5 16.62 -6.90 24.50
N LEU A 6 16.91 -5.60 24.61
CA LEU A 6 17.94 -4.97 23.79
C LEU A 6 19.33 -5.33 24.34
N PRO A 7 20.32 -5.53 23.46
CA PRO A 7 21.70 -5.66 23.89
C PRO A 7 22.11 -4.47 24.75
N LYS A 8 22.53 -4.76 25.99
CA LYS A 8 23.03 -3.74 26.94
C LYS A 8 24.34 -3.11 26.49
N ILE A 9 25.12 -3.85 25.71
CA ILE A 9 26.39 -3.44 25.13
C ILE A 9 26.20 -3.32 23.63
N ARG A 10 26.59 -2.17 23.06
CA ARG A 10 26.62 -1.93 21.62
C ARG A 10 28.06 -1.79 21.20
N PHE A 11 28.51 -2.71 20.36
CA PHE A 11 29.83 -2.58 19.77
C PHE A 11 29.82 -1.57 18.61
N PRO A 12 30.86 -0.73 18.46
CA PRO A 12 30.94 0.25 17.36
C PRO A 12 30.81 -0.36 15.95
N TRP A 13 31.13 -1.65 15.78
CA TRP A 13 31.03 -2.37 14.51
C TRP A 13 29.67 -3.04 14.26
N GLN A 14 28.73 -2.98 15.22
CA GLN A 14 27.41 -3.59 15.09
C GLN A 14 26.37 -2.54 14.68
N SER A 15 25.72 -2.76 13.54
CA SER A 15 24.60 -1.94 13.08
C SER A 15 23.26 -2.50 13.58
N PHE A 16 22.41 -1.63 14.15
CA PHE A 16 21.04 -1.96 14.51
C PHE A 16 20.05 -1.31 13.54
N VAL A 17 19.16 -2.11 12.96
CA VAL A 17 18.18 -1.67 11.96
C VAL A 17 16.79 -1.67 12.58
N PHE A 18 16.12 -0.51 12.56
CA PHE A 18 14.70 -0.42 12.86
C PHE A 18 13.93 -0.94 11.65
N PHE A 19 13.29 -2.10 11.82
CA PHE A 19 12.60 -2.79 10.74
C PHE A 19 11.12 -2.92 11.06
N THR A 20 10.27 -2.44 10.17
CA THR A 20 8.83 -2.71 10.17
C THR A 20 8.23 -2.46 8.79
N LEU A 21 7.24 -3.29 8.43
CA LEU A 21 6.39 -3.05 7.26
C LEU A 21 4.99 -2.57 7.67
N GLU A 22 4.68 -2.56 8.96
CA GLU A 22 3.39 -2.09 9.45
C GLU A 22 3.44 -0.60 9.76
N ASN A 23 2.31 0.10 9.66
CA ASN A 23 2.24 1.54 9.93
C ASN A 23 2.28 1.90 11.43
N PRO A 24 2.66 3.13 11.81
CA PRO A 24 2.76 3.56 13.21
C PRO A 24 1.49 3.35 14.05
N LYS A 25 0.30 3.45 13.45
CA LYS A 25 -1.00 3.24 14.13
C LYS A 25 -1.35 1.76 14.32
N ARG A 26 -0.59 0.82 13.76
CA ARG A 26 -0.85 -0.62 13.84
C ARG A 26 0.35 -1.45 14.26
N ASP A 27 1.54 -0.86 14.21
CA ASP A 27 2.77 -1.51 14.59
C ASP A 27 2.74 -1.89 16.08
N TYR A 28 2.48 -3.16 16.35
CA TYR A 28 2.36 -3.68 17.72
C TYR A 28 3.65 -3.53 18.52
N PHE A 29 4.80 -3.53 17.85
CA PHE A 29 6.10 -3.41 18.49
C PHE A 29 6.25 -2.05 19.16
N THR A 30 6.01 -0.98 18.40
CA THR A 30 6.12 0.39 18.87
C THR A 30 4.93 0.85 19.73
N LYS A 31 3.82 0.10 19.73
CA LYS A 31 2.70 0.34 20.68
C LYS A 31 2.90 -0.29 22.05
N ARG A 32 3.59 -1.41 22.13
CA ARG A 32 3.87 -2.10 23.41
C ARG A 32 5.11 -1.58 24.11
N LEU A 33 5.97 -0.88 23.39
CA LEU A 33 7.17 -0.25 23.90
C LEU A 33 6.98 1.25 23.97
N ASN A 34 7.55 1.88 25.00
CA ASN A 34 7.72 3.31 24.98
C ASN A 34 8.77 3.66 23.91
N LYS A 35 8.34 4.24 22.78
CA LYS A 35 9.24 4.56 21.66
C LYS A 35 10.43 5.43 22.08
N THR A 36 10.26 6.28 23.09
CA THR A 36 11.36 7.12 23.62
C THR A 36 12.50 6.30 24.22
N GLU A 37 12.22 5.09 24.71
CA GLU A 37 13.28 4.17 25.19
C GLU A 37 14.14 3.60 24.07
N LEU A 38 13.67 3.69 22.82
CA LEU A 38 14.35 3.23 21.61
C LEU A 38 15.07 4.37 20.89
N ASP A 39 14.95 5.60 21.38
CA ASP A 39 15.61 6.75 20.78
C ASP A 39 17.13 6.61 20.87
N GLY A 40 17.81 6.93 19.77
CA GLY A 40 19.24 6.74 19.62
C GLY A 40 19.67 5.27 19.49
N PHE A 41 18.76 4.30 19.62
CA PHE A 41 19.12 2.88 19.60
C PHE A 41 19.44 2.37 18.20
N PHE A 42 18.65 2.74 17.19
CA PHE A 42 18.83 2.24 15.83
C PHE A 42 19.73 3.15 15.00
N ASN A 43 20.64 2.56 14.22
CA ASN A 43 21.53 3.28 13.30
C ASN A 43 20.94 3.41 11.89
N LEU A 44 20.02 2.50 11.56
CA LEU A 44 19.45 2.30 10.25
C LEU A 44 17.94 2.13 10.36
N THR A 45 17.25 2.48 9.29
CA THR A 45 15.81 2.26 9.12
C THR A 45 15.57 1.44 7.86
N ALA A 46 14.74 0.40 7.98
CA ALA A 46 14.30 -0.44 6.88
C ALA A 46 12.78 -0.61 6.95
N THR A 47 12.05 0.31 6.31
CA THR A 47 10.57 0.34 6.38
C THR A 47 9.97 0.63 5.01
N TYR A 48 8.64 0.58 4.91
CA TYR A 48 7.93 0.93 3.68
C TYR A 48 8.12 2.40 3.24
N ARG A 49 8.56 3.28 4.14
CA ARG A 49 8.73 4.71 3.83
C ARG A 49 9.88 4.93 2.85
N SER A 50 9.67 5.89 1.96
CA SER A 50 10.65 6.23 0.92
C SER A 50 11.90 6.94 1.47
N ASP A 51 11.84 7.47 2.69
CA ASP A 51 12.94 8.15 3.39
C ASP A 51 13.66 7.25 4.42
N SER A 52 13.41 5.93 4.41
CA SER A 52 14.24 4.96 5.13
C SER A 52 15.61 4.80 4.48
N ASP A 53 16.63 4.42 5.27
CA ASP A 53 17.96 4.08 4.71
C ASP A 53 17.87 2.91 3.73
N VAL A 54 16.97 1.95 4.01
CA VAL A 54 16.59 0.86 3.11
C VAL A 54 15.08 0.90 2.89
N PRO A 55 14.58 1.59 1.86
CA PRO A 55 13.15 1.60 1.55
C PRO A 55 12.65 0.22 1.11
N LEU A 56 11.54 -0.21 1.70
CA LEU A 56 10.89 -1.51 1.49
C LEU A 56 9.44 -1.34 1.01
N PRO A 57 9.18 -0.64 -0.10
CA PRO A 57 7.82 -0.43 -0.57
C PRO A 57 7.17 -1.77 -0.96
N TYR A 58 5.87 -1.90 -0.75
CA TYR A 58 5.12 -3.11 -1.13
C TYR A 58 5.00 -3.29 -2.65
N GLY A 59 5.38 -2.28 -3.43
CA GLY A 59 5.50 -2.38 -4.86
C GLY A 59 6.03 -1.11 -5.50
N LYS A 60 6.30 -1.20 -6.79
CA LYS A 60 6.80 -0.13 -7.65
C LYS A 60 6.19 -0.25 -9.03
N TYR A 61 6.10 0.86 -9.75
CA TYR A 61 5.91 0.86 -11.19
C TYR A 61 7.23 1.22 -11.88
N ILE A 62 7.56 0.54 -12.96
CA ILE A 62 8.87 0.62 -13.63
C ILE A 62 8.65 0.93 -15.11
N PRO A 63 9.37 1.92 -15.68
CA PRO A 63 9.29 2.19 -17.11
C PRO A 63 9.68 0.96 -17.93
N ILE A 64 8.89 0.67 -18.96
CA ILE A 64 9.14 -0.42 -19.89
C ILE A 64 10.09 0.08 -20.99
N SER A 65 10.90 -0.83 -21.55
CA SER A 65 11.76 -0.50 -22.70
C SER A 65 10.94 -0.08 -23.92
N LYS A 66 11.48 0.85 -24.72
CA LYS A 66 10.83 1.34 -25.95
C LYS A 66 10.46 0.22 -26.94
N THR A 67 11.24 -0.86 -26.97
CA THR A 67 10.97 -2.03 -27.82
C THR A 67 9.71 -2.76 -27.38
N LEU A 68 9.54 -3.01 -26.09
CA LEU A 68 8.35 -3.66 -25.53
C LEU A 68 7.10 -2.79 -25.65
N MET A 69 7.25 -1.45 -25.59
CA MET A 69 6.13 -0.51 -25.81
C MET A 69 5.50 -0.67 -27.20
N LYS A 70 6.32 -0.84 -28.26
CA LYS A 70 5.84 -0.98 -29.64
C LYS A 70 4.96 -2.22 -29.88
N HIS A 71 5.07 -3.22 -29.00
CA HIS A 71 4.31 -4.46 -29.09
C HIS A 71 3.09 -4.51 -28.16
N ARG A 72 2.85 -3.49 -27.33
CA ARG A 72 1.67 -3.41 -26.46
C ARG A 72 0.55 -2.59 -27.11
N ASN A 73 -0.34 -3.27 -27.82
CA ASN A 73 -1.68 -2.75 -28.08
C ASN A 73 -2.55 -3.04 -26.84
N TYR A 74 -2.51 -2.15 -25.85
CA TYR A 74 -3.37 -2.27 -24.65
C TYR A 74 -4.83 -1.87 -24.92
N TYR A 75 -5.15 -1.39 -26.13
CA TYR A 75 -6.52 -1.39 -26.68
C TYR A 75 -7.01 -2.82 -27.00
N LYS A 76 -6.76 -3.79 -26.13
CA LYS A 76 -7.57 -5.00 -26.04
C LYS A 76 -8.67 -4.70 -25.06
N GLU A 77 -9.91 -4.86 -25.50
CA GLU A 77 -11.13 -4.75 -24.71
C GLU A 77 -10.95 -5.47 -23.36
N ASN A 78 -10.60 -4.76 -22.29
CA ASN A 78 -10.62 -5.31 -20.92
C ASN A 78 -12.06 -5.40 -20.41
N ARG A 79 -13.03 -5.48 -21.33
CA ARG A 79 -14.43 -5.59 -21.00
C ARG A 79 -14.68 -7.04 -20.60
N GLN A 80 -14.66 -7.28 -19.30
CA GLN A 80 -15.37 -8.44 -18.81
C GLN A 80 -16.86 -8.23 -19.08
N ASP A 81 -17.48 -9.19 -19.75
CA ASP A 81 -18.91 -9.13 -20.08
C ASP A 81 -19.73 -8.87 -18.82
N LYS A 82 -20.50 -7.80 -18.87
CA LYS A 82 -21.39 -7.39 -17.78
C LYS A 82 -22.66 -8.23 -17.84
N THR A 83 -23.05 -8.78 -16.70
CA THR A 83 -24.48 -9.01 -16.44
C THR A 83 -25.01 -7.81 -15.65
N SER A 84 -26.24 -7.35 -15.93
CA SER A 84 -26.77 -6.07 -15.41
C SER A 84 -26.90 -6.00 -13.88
N ASN A 85 -26.68 -7.11 -13.17
CA ASN A 85 -26.90 -7.26 -11.73
C ASN A 85 -25.63 -7.64 -10.93
N SER A 86 -24.44 -7.71 -11.55
CA SER A 86 -23.21 -8.06 -10.81
C SER A 86 -22.59 -6.86 -10.09
N SER A 87 -22.12 -7.06 -8.85
CA SER A 87 -21.31 -6.08 -8.13
C SER A 87 -20.07 -5.73 -8.95
N THR A 88 -19.80 -4.43 -9.16
CA THR A 88 -18.63 -3.96 -9.92
C THR A 88 -17.40 -3.74 -9.03
N ILE A 89 -17.60 -3.74 -7.71
CA ILE A 89 -16.57 -3.43 -6.70
C ILE A 89 -16.40 -4.64 -5.76
N ILE A 90 -15.14 -5.02 -5.52
CA ILE A 90 -14.77 -6.01 -4.51
C ILE A 90 -13.90 -5.39 -3.40
N TRP A 91 -14.13 -5.83 -2.16
CA TRP A 91 -13.30 -5.52 -1.00
C TRP A 91 -12.94 -6.79 -0.23
N MET A 92 -11.65 -7.12 -0.19
CA MET A 92 -11.14 -8.25 0.60
C MET A 92 -10.52 -7.72 1.88
N VAL A 93 -11.10 -8.08 3.03
CA VAL A 93 -10.75 -7.49 4.31
C VAL A 93 -10.92 -8.46 5.48
N SER A 94 -9.91 -8.45 6.36
CA SER A 94 -9.91 -9.22 7.62
C SER A 94 -9.73 -8.37 8.88
N HIS A 95 -9.46 -7.07 8.75
CA HIS A 95 -9.42 -6.15 9.90
C HIS A 95 -10.63 -5.23 9.87
N CYS A 96 -11.59 -5.51 10.75
CA CYS A 96 -12.94 -4.93 10.72
C CYS A 96 -13.11 -3.70 11.61
N LYS A 97 -12.08 -3.34 12.36
CA LYS A 97 -12.03 -2.12 13.18
C LYS A 97 -10.70 -1.45 12.91
N THR A 98 -10.70 -0.25 12.33
CA THR A 98 -9.48 0.43 11.90
C THR A 98 -9.37 1.87 12.40
N PRO A 99 -8.15 2.34 12.70
CA PRO A 99 -7.92 3.74 13.09
C PRO A 99 -8.48 4.77 12.10
N ASN A 100 -8.45 4.49 10.80
CA ASN A 100 -8.99 5.39 9.78
C ASN A 100 -10.49 5.18 9.49
N LYS A 101 -11.16 4.26 10.21
CA LYS A 101 -12.58 3.94 10.04
C LYS A 101 -12.93 3.61 8.58
N ARG A 102 -12.08 2.85 7.90
CA ARG A 102 -12.33 2.44 6.51
C ARG A 102 -13.62 1.62 6.39
N GLU A 103 -13.97 0.88 7.44
CA GLU A 103 -15.21 0.11 7.54
C GLU A 103 -16.46 0.99 7.49
N ASP A 104 -16.44 2.17 8.14
CA ASP A 104 -17.57 3.10 8.14
C ASP A 104 -17.73 3.73 6.75
N PHE A 105 -16.62 4.08 6.11
CA PHE A 105 -16.61 4.53 4.72
C PHE A 105 -17.21 3.50 3.77
N VAL A 106 -16.84 2.21 3.88
CA VAL A 106 -17.43 1.17 3.03
C VAL A 106 -18.91 0.94 3.37
N LYS A 107 -19.29 1.05 4.64
CA LYS A 107 -20.71 0.97 5.06
C LYS A 107 -21.54 2.06 4.39
N GLU A 108 -21.05 3.30 4.33
CA GLU A 108 -21.71 4.40 3.62
C GLU A 108 -21.72 4.15 2.10
N LEU A 109 -20.59 3.76 1.51
CA LEU A 109 -20.48 3.52 0.06
C LEU A 109 -21.48 2.45 -0.41
N LYS A 110 -21.71 1.41 0.40
CA LYS A 110 -22.68 0.35 0.12
C LYS A 110 -24.14 0.82 0.05
N THR A 111 -24.45 2.00 0.56
CA THR A 111 -25.80 2.59 0.41
C THR A 111 -26.03 3.20 -0.97
N HIS A 112 -24.97 3.34 -1.78
CA HIS A 112 -25.02 4.01 -3.08
C HIS A 112 -24.60 3.11 -4.25
N VAL A 113 -23.72 2.12 -4.01
CA VAL A 113 -23.24 1.16 -5.03
C VAL A 113 -23.04 -0.23 -4.41
N ASN A 114 -23.17 -1.27 -5.23
CA ASN A 114 -22.96 -2.65 -4.79
C ASN A 114 -21.47 -2.93 -4.57
N VAL A 115 -21.12 -3.34 -3.35
CA VAL A 115 -19.77 -3.75 -2.94
C VAL A 115 -19.83 -5.15 -2.36
N ASP A 116 -19.12 -6.08 -3.00
CA ASP A 116 -18.92 -7.42 -2.44
C ASP A 116 -17.78 -7.39 -1.43
N VAL A 117 -18.08 -7.82 -0.20
CA VAL A 117 -17.11 -7.85 0.90
C VAL A 117 -16.78 -9.29 1.24
N PHE A 118 -15.50 -9.65 1.14
CA PHE A 118 -14.98 -10.99 1.45
C PHE A 118 -13.93 -10.94 2.56
N GLY A 119 -13.78 -12.06 3.27
CA GLY A 119 -12.84 -12.20 4.39
C GLY A 119 -13.55 -12.16 5.74
N GLN A 120 -12.81 -11.93 6.82
CA GLN A 120 -13.37 -11.98 8.19
C GLN A 120 -14.43 -10.91 8.45
N CYS A 121 -14.47 -9.84 7.65
CA CYS A 121 -15.44 -8.74 7.82
C CYS A 121 -16.63 -8.82 6.86
N GLY A 122 -16.77 -9.93 6.12
CA GLY A 122 -17.83 -10.12 5.14
C GLY A 122 -18.10 -11.60 4.91
N LYS A 123 -18.38 -11.98 3.66
CA LYS A 123 -18.57 -13.38 3.31
C LYS A 123 -17.25 -14.12 3.48
N LEU A 124 -17.27 -15.21 4.26
CA LEU A 124 -16.10 -16.05 4.45
C LEU A 124 -15.61 -16.57 3.11
N CYS A 125 -14.29 -16.51 2.96
CA CYS A 125 -13.58 -16.90 1.76
C CYS A 125 -12.32 -17.65 2.18
N GLU A 126 -12.36 -18.97 2.14
CA GLU A 126 -11.23 -19.82 2.56
C GLU A 126 -10.05 -19.72 1.60
N ASN A 127 -10.31 -19.41 0.33
CA ASN A 127 -9.26 -19.22 -0.67
C ASN A 127 -9.52 -17.96 -1.51
N PHE A 128 -8.69 -16.94 -1.30
CA PHE A 128 -8.75 -15.67 -2.02
C PHE A 128 -8.55 -15.77 -3.54
N THR A 129 -8.02 -16.89 -4.05
CA THR A 129 -7.95 -17.15 -5.49
C THR A 129 -9.24 -17.74 -6.06
N LYS A 130 -10.10 -18.31 -5.20
CA LYS A 130 -11.41 -18.88 -5.57
C LYS A 130 -12.58 -17.93 -5.32
N CYS A 131 -12.39 -16.89 -4.51
CA CYS A 131 -13.41 -15.87 -4.30
C CYS A 131 -13.19 -14.68 -5.22
N GLY A 132 -14.28 -14.07 -5.63
CA GLY A 132 -14.26 -13.01 -6.61
C GLY A 132 -13.84 -13.49 -8.01
N THR A 133 -14.29 -14.69 -8.38
CA THR A 133 -14.26 -15.22 -9.76
C THR A 133 -15.20 -14.46 -10.69
N HIS A 134 -16.14 -13.70 -10.12
CA HIS A 134 -16.94 -12.74 -10.88
C HIS A 134 -16.06 -11.62 -11.44
N PRO A 135 -16.41 -11.09 -12.62
CA PRO A 135 -15.72 -9.95 -13.17
C PRO A 135 -15.97 -8.69 -12.35
N TYR A 136 -14.94 -8.16 -11.70
CA TYR A 136 -14.97 -6.86 -11.05
C TYR A 136 -14.24 -5.83 -11.91
N MET A 137 -14.64 -4.57 -11.79
CA MET A 137 -13.97 -3.45 -12.45
C MET A 137 -13.11 -2.68 -11.43
N PHE A 138 -13.51 -2.70 -10.17
CA PHE A 138 -12.90 -1.92 -9.10
C PHE A 138 -12.51 -2.79 -7.91
N TYR A 139 -11.42 -2.39 -7.24
CA TYR A 139 -10.99 -2.97 -5.98
C TYR A 139 -10.85 -1.88 -4.92
N LEU A 140 -11.43 -2.07 -3.74
CA LEU A 140 -11.24 -1.17 -2.60
C LEU A 140 -9.86 -1.40 -1.96
N ALA A 141 -8.85 -0.66 -2.42
CA ALA A 141 -7.48 -0.71 -1.93
C ALA A 141 -7.28 0.18 -0.69
N LEU A 142 -8.11 -0.04 0.33
CA LEU A 142 -8.17 0.79 1.53
C LEU A 142 -7.18 0.32 2.59
N GLU A 143 -6.23 1.18 2.96
CA GLU A 143 -5.28 0.87 4.01
C GLU A 143 -5.92 0.85 5.40
N ASN A 144 -5.28 0.15 6.33
CA ASN A 144 -5.77 0.06 7.72
C ASN A 144 -5.38 1.28 8.57
N ALA A 145 -4.65 2.24 8.00
CA ALA A 145 -4.40 3.60 8.49
C ALA A 145 -3.86 4.46 7.33
N ASP A 146 -4.15 5.76 7.35
CA ASP A 146 -3.72 6.70 6.30
C ASP A 146 -2.39 7.34 6.69
N CYS A 147 -1.28 6.66 6.40
CA CYS A 147 0.07 7.07 6.80
C CYS A 147 0.96 7.41 5.60
N LYS A 148 1.91 8.33 5.79
CA LYS A 148 2.91 8.76 4.80
C LYS A 148 3.53 7.56 4.08
N ASP A 149 3.49 7.54 2.75
CA ASP A 149 4.03 6.48 1.89
C ASP A 149 3.46 5.06 2.11
N TYR A 150 2.43 4.85 2.94
CA TYR A 150 1.89 3.52 3.24
C TYR A 150 0.93 3.05 2.15
N ILE A 151 1.45 2.34 1.15
CA ILE A 151 0.69 1.74 0.04
C ILE A 151 1.11 0.28 -0.10
N THR A 152 0.18 -0.64 0.13
CA THR A 152 0.48 -2.05 0.42
C THR A 152 0.08 -3.02 -0.69
N GLU A 153 0.10 -4.32 -0.39
CA GLU A 153 -0.39 -5.38 -1.28
C GLU A 153 -1.82 -5.17 -1.75
N LYS A 154 -2.65 -4.44 -1.00
CA LYS A 154 -4.04 -4.14 -1.37
C LYS A 154 -4.11 -3.45 -2.73
N LEU A 155 -3.20 -2.52 -2.98
CA LEU A 155 -3.10 -1.86 -4.26
C LEU A 155 -2.31 -2.71 -5.26
N TRP A 156 -1.09 -3.11 -4.90
CA TRP A 156 -0.16 -3.71 -5.84
C TRP A 156 -0.55 -5.13 -6.27
N LYS A 157 -0.93 -5.99 -5.32
CA LYS A 157 -1.28 -7.39 -5.59
C LYS A 157 -2.77 -7.57 -5.88
N ASN A 158 -3.64 -6.90 -5.13
CA ASN A 158 -5.06 -7.20 -5.21
C ASN A 158 -5.78 -6.37 -6.28
N ALA A 159 -5.30 -5.17 -6.63
CA ALA A 159 -5.87 -4.36 -7.71
C ALA A 159 -5.04 -4.45 -9.00
N PHE A 160 -3.82 -3.91 -9.02
CA PHE A 160 -3.06 -3.74 -10.25
C PHE A 160 -2.72 -5.04 -10.97
N ARG A 161 -2.25 -6.08 -10.26
CA ARG A 161 -1.99 -7.41 -10.84
C ARG A 161 -3.24 -8.10 -11.38
N LYS A 162 -4.43 -7.73 -10.88
CA LYS A 162 -5.72 -8.30 -11.30
C LYS A 162 -6.45 -7.44 -12.33
N ASN A 163 -5.79 -6.41 -12.88
CA ASN A 163 -6.40 -5.46 -13.83
C ASN A 163 -7.67 -4.77 -13.31
N LEU A 164 -7.74 -4.50 -12.01
CA LEU A 164 -8.83 -3.72 -11.40
C LEU A 164 -8.39 -2.27 -11.20
N ILE A 165 -9.33 -1.33 -11.34
CA ILE A 165 -9.10 0.07 -10.96
C ILE A 165 -9.13 0.16 -9.43
N PRO A 166 -8.02 0.51 -8.76
CA PRO A 166 -8.03 0.69 -7.31
C PRO A 166 -8.80 1.96 -6.94
N ILE A 167 -9.70 1.82 -5.97
CA ILE A 167 -10.27 2.92 -5.20
C ILE A 167 -9.49 3.00 -3.89
N VAL A 168 -8.79 4.10 -3.68
CA VAL A 168 -7.97 4.37 -2.50
C VAL A 168 -8.60 5.45 -1.64
N ARG A 169 -8.11 5.62 -0.41
CA ARG A 169 -8.52 6.67 0.52
C ARG A 169 -7.31 7.15 1.30
N GLY A 170 -7.16 8.45 1.49
CA GLY A 170 -6.03 9.07 2.15
C GLY A 170 -5.42 10.22 1.34
N PRO A 171 -4.43 10.92 1.91
CA PRO A 171 -3.93 12.15 1.35
C PRO A 171 -3.29 11.93 -0.01
N LYS A 172 -3.72 12.75 -0.98
CA LYS A 172 -3.38 12.64 -2.40
C LYS A 172 -1.88 12.57 -2.69
N ILE A 173 -1.06 13.24 -1.87
CA ILE A 173 0.39 13.26 -2.01
C ILE A 173 1.02 11.88 -1.87
N ASN A 174 0.46 11.01 -1.00
CA ASN A 174 0.95 9.65 -0.85
C ASN A 174 0.79 8.87 -2.15
N TYR A 175 -0.37 8.97 -2.79
CA TYR A 175 -0.66 8.21 -4.00
C TYR A 175 0.00 8.80 -5.25
N ARG A 176 -0.05 10.13 -5.45
CA ARG A 176 0.54 10.78 -6.64
C ARG A 176 2.05 10.59 -6.75
N LYS A 177 2.74 10.47 -5.63
CA LYS A 177 4.19 10.24 -5.60
C LYS A 177 4.57 8.83 -6.04
N HIS A 178 3.76 7.83 -5.69
CA HIS A 178 4.11 6.41 -5.80
C HIS A 178 3.36 5.65 -6.88
N LEU A 179 2.34 6.25 -7.49
CA LEU A 179 1.50 5.61 -8.50
C LEU A 179 1.59 6.33 -9.85
N PRO A 180 1.41 5.60 -10.97
CA PRO A 180 1.28 6.22 -12.27
C PRO A 180 0.12 7.24 -12.30
N PRO A 181 0.24 8.33 -13.07
CA PRO A 181 -0.87 9.25 -13.28
C PRO A 181 -2.09 8.54 -13.88
N ASN A 182 -3.28 8.96 -13.48
CA ASN A 182 -4.56 8.41 -13.96
C ASN A 182 -4.69 6.88 -13.80
N SER A 183 -4.16 6.28 -12.73
CA SER A 183 -4.23 4.84 -12.50
C SER A 183 -5.16 4.40 -11.37
N PHE A 184 -5.80 5.35 -10.67
CA PHE A 184 -6.57 5.08 -9.45
C PHE A 184 -7.63 6.15 -9.22
N ILE A 185 -8.67 5.80 -8.46
CA ILE A 185 -9.69 6.74 -7.96
C ILE A 185 -9.38 7.02 -6.49
N ASN A 186 -9.16 8.28 -6.11
CA ASN A 186 -9.03 8.64 -4.69
C ASN A 186 -10.39 9.07 -4.15
N ALA A 187 -10.89 8.39 -3.12
CA ALA A 187 -12.14 8.72 -2.46
C ALA A 187 -12.14 10.15 -1.89
N ASP A 188 -10.99 10.63 -1.41
CA ASP A 188 -10.85 11.95 -0.80
C ASP A 188 -10.87 13.10 -1.83
N ASP A 189 -10.89 12.80 -3.14
CA ASP A 189 -11.08 13.80 -4.19
C ASP A 189 -12.57 14.19 -4.37
N PHE A 190 -13.50 13.51 -3.70
CA PHE A 190 -14.94 13.73 -3.81
C PHE A 190 -15.49 14.44 -2.56
N LYS A 191 -16.48 15.31 -2.75
CA LYS A 191 -17.11 16.04 -1.63
C LYS A 191 -17.88 15.11 -0.70
N THR A 192 -18.51 14.07 -1.25
CA THR A 192 -19.30 13.09 -0.50
C THR A 192 -19.07 11.68 -1.04
N VAL A 193 -19.37 10.66 -0.23
CA VAL A 193 -19.32 9.25 -0.68
C VAL A 193 -20.35 8.99 -1.79
N LYS A 194 -21.46 9.72 -1.80
CA LYS A 194 -22.45 9.70 -2.89
C LYS A 194 -21.85 10.19 -4.21
N ASP A 195 -21.07 11.27 -4.20
CA ASP A 195 -20.40 11.78 -5.40
C ASP A 195 -19.38 10.78 -5.95
N LEU A 196 -18.63 10.13 -5.05
CA LEU A 196 -17.74 9.02 -5.41
C LEU A 196 -18.53 7.88 -6.07
N ALA A 197 -19.65 7.48 -5.48
CA ALA A 197 -20.49 6.40 -6.00
C ALA A 197 -21.05 6.70 -7.40
N LEU A 198 -21.50 7.95 -7.62
CA LEU A 198 -21.93 8.43 -8.94
C LEU A 198 -20.78 8.39 -9.95
N TYR A 199 -19.58 8.77 -9.53
CA TYR A 199 -18.40 8.71 -10.39
C TYR A 199 -17.99 7.27 -10.72
N ILE A 200 -18.00 6.35 -9.75
CA ILE A 200 -17.74 4.92 -10.00
C ILE A 200 -18.75 4.37 -11.01
N THR A 201 -20.03 4.74 -10.87
CA THR A 201 -21.09 4.34 -11.81
C THR A 201 -20.80 4.87 -13.21
N LYS A 202 -20.45 6.15 -13.33
CA LYS A 202 -20.03 6.77 -14.60
C LYS A 202 -18.86 6.02 -15.23
N VAL A 203 -17.77 5.80 -14.48
CA VAL A 203 -16.58 5.07 -14.97
C VAL A 203 -16.97 3.65 -15.38
N SER A 204 -17.88 3.00 -14.65
CA SER A 204 -18.30 1.65 -15.00
C SER A 204 -19.07 1.61 -16.33
N GLN A 205 -19.85 2.64 -16.66
CA GLN A 205 -20.73 2.68 -17.83
C GLN A 205 -20.05 3.26 -19.08
N ASP A 206 -19.05 4.12 -18.91
CA ASP A 206 -18.27 4.74 -19.96
C ASP A 206 -16.99 3.94 -20.24
N GLU A 207 -16.98 3.24 -21.38
CA GLU A 207 -15.87 2.39 -21.78
C GLU A 207 -14.57 3.17 -22.04
N VAL A 208 -14.67 4.36 -22.64
CA VAL A 208 -13.50 5.20 -22.92
C VAL A 208 -12.89 5.68 -21.60
N LEU A 209 -13.72 6.13 -20.67
CA LEU A 209 -13.28 6.55 -19.36
C LEU A 209 -12.68 5.38 -18.56
N TYR A 210 -13.32 4.21 -18.54
CA TYR A 210 -12.79 3.01 -17.89
C TYR A 210 -11.41 2.62 -18.43
N ASN A 211 -11.27 2.51 -19.76
CA ASN A 211 -10.01 2.12 -20.39
C ASN A 211 -8.91 3.17 -20.18
N SER A 212 -9.27 4.44 -19.97
CA SER A 212 -8.30 5.51 -19.67
C SER A 212 -7.48 5.25 -18.40
N TYR A 213 -8.04 4.50 -17.43
CA TYR A 213 -7.36 4.15 -16.17
C TYR A 213 -6.23 3.13 -16.31
N PHE A 214 -6.06 2.57 -17.51
CA PHE A 214 -5.06 1.55 -17.79
C PHE A 214 -4.03 1.98 -18.84
N ILE A 215 -4.15 3.18 -19.41
CA ILE A 215 -3.20 3.72 -20.41
C ILE A 215 -1.76 3.69 -19.89
N TRP A 216 -1.54 3.94 -18.61
CA TRP A 216 -0.22 3.90 -17.99
C TRP A 216 0.49 2.54 -18.16
N LYS A 217 -0.24 1.42 -18.34
CA LYS A 217 0.34 0.08 -18.56
C LYS A 217 1.03 -0.08 -19.90
N VAL A 218 0.81 0.83 -20.85
CA VAL A 218 1.59 0.93 -22.09
C VAL A 218 3.03 1.32 -21.77
N TYR A 219 3.23 2.15 -20.75
CA TYR A 219 4.51 2.77 -20.41
C TYR A 219 5.20 2.10 -19.23
N TYR A 220 4.44 1.49 -18.32
CA TYR A 220 4.97 0.96 -17.06
C TYR A 220 4.48 -0.46 -16.76
N GLU A 221 5.34 -1.23 -16.10
CA GLU A 221 4.99 -2.49 -15.45
C GLU A 221 4.94 -2.31 -13.93
N THR A 222 4.17 -3.15 -13.25
CA THR A 222 4.14 -3.17 -11.79
C THR A 222 4.89 -4.37 -11.24
N SER A 223 5.69 -4.12 -10.22
CA SER A 223 6.28 -5.17 -9.39
C SER A 223 5.71 -5.03 -7.99
N ALA A 224 4.99 -6.05 -7.52
CA ALA A 224 4.56 -6.12 -6.12
C ALA A 224 5.53 -6.98 -5.33
N SER A 225 5.98 -6.44 -4.21
CA SER A 225 6.97 -7.06 -3.34
C SER A 225 6.39 -8.22 -2.52
N SER A 226 7.21 -9.21 -2.21
CA SER A 226 6.94 -10.22 -1.17
C SER A 226 7.20 -9.69 0.25
N GLY A 227 7.41 -8.38 0.42
CA GLY A 227 7.74 -7.76 1.70
C GLY A 227 9.25 -7.81 1.94
N PHE A 228 9.69 -8.10 3.16
CA PHE A 228 11.13 -8.14 3.48
C PHE A 228 11.88 -9.23 2.72
N TYR A 229 11.23 -10.36 2.45
CA TYR A 229 11.83 -11.49 1.73
C TYR A 229 11.93 -11.27 0.21
N ASP A 230 11.64 -10.07 -0.27
CA ASP A 230 11.95 -9.70 -1.63
C ASP A 230 13.48 -9.67 -1.81
N PRO A 231 14.04 -10.43 -2.76
CA PRO A 231 15.49 -10.47 -2.97
C PRO A 231 16.10 -9.08 -3.16
N ASP A 232 15.39 -8.14 -3.80
CA ASP A 232 15.85 -6.76 -3.98
C ASP A 232 16.04 -6.06 -2.62
N HIS A 233 15.14 -6.30 -1.67
CA HIS A 233 15.15 -5.68 -0.35
C HIS A 233 16.30 -6.20 0.52
N VAL A 234 16.46 -7.51 0.59
CA VAL A 234 17.56 -8.14 1.35
C VAL A 234 18.91 -7.78 0.73
N CYS A 235 19.02 -7.79 -0.59
CA CYS A 235 20.25 -7.43 -1.29
C CYS A 235 20.65 -5.97 -1.02
N LYS A 236 19.72 -5.02 -1.08
CA LYS A 236 19.99 -3.61 -0.75
C LYS A 236 20.47 -3.43 0.68
N LEU A 237 19.84 -4.10 1.65
CA LEU A 237 20.30 -4.06 3.04
C LEU A 237 21.71 -4.65 3.17
N CYS A 238 21.97 -5.80 2.53
CA CYS A 238 23.28 -6.44 2.51
C CYS A 238 24.36 -5.51 1.94
N MET A 239 24.13 -4.92 0.76
CA MET A 239 25.02 -3.96 0.13
C MET A 239 25.30 -2.76 1.05
N LEU A 240 24.27 -2.21 1.69
CA LEU A 240 24.42 -1.09 2.61
C LEU A 240 25.29 -1.46 3.82
N LEU A 241 25.09 -2.64 4.40
CA LEU A 241 25.87 -3.12 5.55
C LEU A 241 27.34 -3.40 5.18
N HIS A 242 27.60 -3.91 3.98
CA HIS A 242 28.97 -4.11 3.49
C HIS A 242 29.69 -2.78 3.24
N LYS A 243 29.05 -1.82 2.56
CA LYS A 243 29.63 -0.50 2.33
C LYS A 243 29.91 0.25 3.64
N LYS A 244 29.01 0.16 4.62
CA LYS A 244 29.17 0.81 5.93
C LYS A 244 30.23 0.16 6.83
N ARG A 245 30.73 -1.03 6.49
CA ARG A 245 31.86 -1.63 7.21
C ARG A 245 33.19 -0.96 6.81
N GLU A 246 33.24 -0.37 5.62
CA GLU A 246 34.42 0.32 5.07
C GLU A 246 34.45 1.79 5.49
N ASP A 247 33.29 2.45 5.59
CA ASP A 247 33.15 3.82 6.10
C ASP A 247 32.77 3.82 7.59
N THR A 248 33.66 4.30 8.47
CA THR A 248 33.35 4.54 9.90
C THR A 248 32.37 5.71 10.08
N LEU A 249 31.12 5.54 9.64
CA LEU A 249 30.00 6.40 10.07
C LEU A 249 29.60 6.00 11.50
N LEU A 250 30.51 6.28 12.43
CA LEU A 250 30.18 6.53 13.82
C LEU A 250 29.11 7.65 13.83
N TYR A 251 28.13 7.57 14.73
CA TYR A 251 27.20 8.66 15.12
C TYR A 251 25.82 8.80 14.46
N LYS A 252 25.45 8.12 13.36
CA LYS A 252 24.04 8.18 12.93
C LYS A 252 23.16 7.31 13.83
N SER A 253 22.19 7.95 14.49
CA SER A 253 21.15 7.29 15.26
C SER A 253 19.79 7.91 15.01
N TYR A 254 18.73 7.12 15.19
CA TYR A 254 17.36 7.55 14.97
C TYR A 254 16.61 7.68 16.29
N ASN A 255 15.93 8.81 16.48
CA ASN A 255 14.91 8.95 17.51
C ASN A 255 13.59 8.40 16.96
N ILE A 256 13.37 7.09 17.12
CA ILE A 256 12.20 6.36 16.60
C ILE A 256 10.89 6.94 17.13
N SER A 257 10.89 7.51 18.34
CA SER A 257 9.74 8.20 18.90
C SER A 257 9.21 9.30 17.99
N SER A 258 10.10 10.09 17.39
CA SER A 258 9.79 11.16 16.44
C SER A 258 9.74 10.64 14.99
N TRP A 259 10.75 9.85 14.60
CA TRP A 259 10.92 9.39 13.23
C TRP A 259 9.87 8.35 12.83
N PHE A 260 9.23 7.64 13.75
CA PHE A 260 8.11 6.72 13.48
C PHE A 260 6.88 7.06 14.32
N ASP A 261 6.64 8.35 14.54
CA ASP A 261 5.50 8.84 15.30
C ASP A 261 4.17 8.70 14.54
N GLU A 262 3.12 8.27 15.26
CA GLU A 262 1.80 8.14 14.64
C GLU A 262 1.11 9.48 14.44
N LYS A 263 1.45 10.51 15.24
CA LYS A 263 0.84 11.83 15.13
C LYS A 263 1.35 12.58 13.93
N GLU A 264 2.65 12.52 13.70
CA GLU A 264 3.33 13.19 12.59
C GLU A 264 3.13 12.50 11.23
N GLN A 265 2.88 11.19 11.21
CA GLN A 265 2.95 10.42 9.96
C GLN A 265 1.62 9.96 9.42
N CYS A 266 0.58 9.96 10.25
CA CYS A 266 -0.71 9.44 9.89
C CYS A 266 -1.78 10.49 10.10
N ILE A 267 -2.76 10.55 9.21
CA ILE A 267 -3.94 11.41 9.41
C ILE A 267 -4.72 10.92 10.62
N HIS A 268 -5.21 11.87 11.43
CA HIS A 268 -6.16 11.62 12.52
C HIS A 268 -7.55 12.01 12.04
N ASN A 269 -8.46 11.03 12.10
CA ASN A 269 -9.88 11.19 11.79
C ASN A 269 -10.68 11.30 13.07
#